data_AF-T1JMZ4-F1
#
_entry.id   AF-T1JMZ4-F1
#
_cell.length_a   1.000
_cell.length_b   1.000
_cell.length_c   1.000
_cell.angle_alpha   90.00
_cell.angle_beta   90.00
_cell.angle_gamma   90.00
#
_symmetry.space_group_name_H-M   'P 1'
#
loop_
_entity.id
_entity.type
_entity.pdbx_description
1 polymer ?
#
loop_
_entity_poly.entity_id
_entity_poly.type
_entity_poly.pdbx_seq_one_letter_code
_entity_poly.pdbx_strand_id
1 'polypeptide(L)'
;MPFMRGVSPIRRTLKYLESGKIHFKECVKIMTINYNYRGDEHEGARDFIFWYLPQIQYKNPDVQMVTFRNLTPTPFIRCYLDDGREVLMDVFNKSKDEIHDHLNRILGKTEETLREERQAQIKIANPANFGLGCRRHCMCEVTGQIPCPNIVQLPNKYRGKFIFAPDF
;
A
#
# COMPACT_ATOMS: atom_id res chain seq x y z
N MET A 1 -4.52 -9.90 -24.37
CA MET A 1 -4.51 -9.77 -22.89
C MET A 1 -3.09 -9.99 -22.35
N PRO A 2 -2.47 -8.99 -21.69
CA PRO A 2 -1.10 -9.09 -21.18
C PRO A 2 -0.92 -10.12 -20.05
N PHE A 3 -2.02 -10.52 -19.37
CA PHE A 3 -2.02 -11.56 -18.34
C PHE A 3 -1.86 -12.99 -18.87
N MET A 4 -1.96 -13.23 -20.19
CA MET A 4 -1.77 -14.57 -20.76
C MET A 4 -0.33 -14.85 -21.20
N ARG A 5 0.60 -13.91 -21.01
CA ARG A 5 1.99 -14.03 -21.47
C ARG A 5 2.97 -14.17 -20.30
N GLY A 6 3.78 -15.22 -20.33
CA GLY A 6 4.86 -15.47 -19.37
C GLY A 6 4.51 -16.50 -18.29
N VAL A 7 5.54 -16.97 -17.60
CA VAL A 7 5.42 -17.98 -16.54
C VAL A 7 4.83 -17.36 -15.27
N SER A 8 3.88 -18.06 -14.66
CA SER A 8 3.16 -17.67 -13.43
C SER A 8 2.51 -16.27 -13.50
N PRO A 9 1.47 -16.07 -14.33
CA PRO A 9 0.80 -14.78 -14.47
C PRO A 9 0.14 -14.22 -13.21
N ILE A 10 -0.15 -15.09 -12.24
CA ILE A 10 -0.75 -14.72 -10.94
C ILE A 10 0.02 -13.58 -10.26
N ARG A 11 1.34 -13.51 -10.45
CA ARG A 11 2.22 -12.48 -9.87
C ARG A 11 1.90 -11.06 -10.34
N ARG A 12 1.19 -10.91 -11.46
CA ARG A 12 0.78 -9.62 -12.03
C ARG A 12 -0.60 -9.17 -11.55
N THR A 13 -1.26 -9.94 -10.68
CA THR A 13 -2.58 -9.59 -10.15
C THR A 13 -2.48 -8.69 -8.94
N LEU A 14 -3.40 -7.73 -8.78
CA LEU A 14 -3.44 -6.83 -7.63
C LEU A 14 -3.54 -7.60 -6.32
N LYS A 15 -4.39 -8.63 -6.25
CA LYS A 15 -4.54 -9.49 -5.07
C LYS A 15 -3.22 -10.11 -4.62
N TYR A 16 -2.37 -10.53 -5.57
CA TYR A 16 -1.04 -11.06 -5.25
C TYR A 16 -0.11 -9.98 -4.72
N LEU A 17 -0.05 -8.82 -5.38
CA LEU A 17 0.80 -7.70 -4.95
C LEU A 17 0.39 -7.15 -3.57
N GLU A 18 -0.90 -7.11 -3.29
CA GLU A 18 -1.46 -6.66 -2.01
C GLU A 18 -1.18 -7.61 -0.85
N SER A 19 -0.99 -8.91 -1.12
CA SER A 19 -0.66 -9.92 -0.10
C SER A 19 0.79 -9.85 0.43
N GLY A 20 1.63 -9.00 -0.16
CA GLY A 20 3.00 -8.78 0.31
C GLY A 20 3.04 -8.29 1.76
N LYS A 21 3.87 -8.93 2.58
CA LYS A 21 3.98 -8.63 4.02
C LYS A 21 4.98 -7.52 4.34
N ILE A 22 5.99 -7.32 3.50
CA ILE A 22 7.11 -6.43 3.77
C ILE A 22 6.73 -4.97 3.46
N HIS A 23 6.59 -4.20 4.53
CA HIS A 23 6.58 -2.74 4.50
C HIS A 23 7.89 -2.27 5.14
N PHE A 24 8.75 -1.60 4.38
CA PHE A 24 10.02 -1.12 4.89
C PHE A 24 9.83 0.05 5.86
N LYS A 25 10.76 0.14 6.82
CA LYS A 25 10.95 1.37 7.61
C LYS A 25 11.35 2.52 6.68
N GLU A 26 10.94 3.74 7.03
CA GLU A 26 11.12 4.95 6.20
C GLU A 26 12.60 5.29 5.93
N CYS A 27 13.49 4.81 6.79
CA CYS A 27 14.94 4.95 6.64
C CYS A 27 15.48 4.23 5.40
N VAL A 28 14.84 3.19 4.90
CA VAL A 28 15.35 2.44 3.72
C VAL A 28 15.07 3.25 2.46
N LYS A 29 16.11 3.57 1.68
CA LYS A 29 15.97 4.33 0.41
C LYS A 29 16.28 3.50 -0.82
N ILE A 30 17.31 2.67 -0.77
CA ILE A 30 17.76 1.87 -1.91
C ILE A 30 17.94 0.42 -1.47
N MET A 31 17.46 -0.53 -2.27
CA MET A 31 17.70 -1.95 -2.10
C MET A 31 18.38 -2.49 -3.37
N THR A 32 19.52 -3.14 -3.20
CA THR A 32 20.25 -3.79 -4.28
C THR A 32 20.31 -5.29 -4.05
N ILE A 33 20.04 -6.08 -5.08
CA ILE A 33 20.05 -7.54 -5.01
C ILE A 33 21.06 -8.07 -6.01
N ASN A 34 22.12 -8.70 -5.51
CA ASN A 34 23.15 -9.33 -6.32
C ASN A 34 22.90 -10.83 -6.32
N TYR A 35 22.77 -11.43 -7.51
CA TYR A 35 22.51 -12.86 -7.64
C TYR A 35 23.11 -13.43 -8.92
N ASN A 36 23.29 -14.76 -8.93
CA ASN A 36 23.84 -15.48 -10.07
C ASN A 36 22.77 -16.32 -10.76
N TYR A 37 22.94 -16.51 -12.07
CA TYR A 37 22.00 -17.31 -12.86
C TYR A 37 22.22 -18.82 -12.70
N ARG A 38 23.46 -19.24 -12.44
CA ARG A 38 23.88 -20.63 -12.30
C ARG A 38 24.24 -20.94 -10.85
N GLY A 39 24.15 -22.21 -10.47
CA GLY A 39 24.42 -22.71 -9.13
C GLY A 39 23.12 -22.93 -8.34
N ASP A 40 23.05 -24.09 -7.70
CA ASP A 40 21.87 -24.53 -6.93
C ASP A 40 21.75 -23.72 -5.63
N GLU A 41 22.89 -23.30 -5.09
CA GLU A 41 23.01 -22.47 -3.89
C GLU A 41 22.45 -21.05 -4.09
N HIS A 42 22.19 -20.64 -5.34
CA HIS A 42 21.60 -19.35 -5.71
C HIS A 42 20.11 -19.47 -6.12
N GLU A 43 19.52 -20.67 -6.08
CA GLU A 43 18.13 -20.90 -6.45
C GLU A 43 17.18 -20.03 -5.62
N GLY A 44 17.34 -20.00 -4.29
CA GLY A 44 16.48 -19.20 -3.42
C GLY A 44 16.55 -17.70 -3.69
N ALA A 45 17.70 -17.17 -4.11
CA ALA A 45 17.82 -15.76 -4.50
C ALA A 45 17.10 -15.46 -5.83
N ARG A 46 17.18 -16.37 -6.81
CA ARG A 46 16.44 -16.26 -8.08
C ARG A 46 14.93 -16.31 -7.84
N ASP A 47 14.50 -17.24 -7.00
CA ASP A 47 13.11 -17.40 -6.62
C ASP A 47 12.58 -16.22 -5.82
N PHE A 48 13.39 -15.67 -4.91
CA PHE A 48 13.04 -14.47 -4.16
C PHE A 48 12.77 -13.29 -5.10
N ILE A 49 13.65 -13.06 -6.08
CA ILE A 49 13.45 -12.02 -7.09
C ILE A 49 12.20 -12.30 -7.94
N PHE A 50 11.98 -13.57 -8.30
CA PHE A 50 10.85 -13.94 -9.13
C PHE A 50 9.52 -13.76 -8.40
N TRP A 51 9.40 -14.19 -7.14
CA TRP A 51 8.12 -14.17 -6.41
C TRP A 51 7.93 -12.89 -5.59
N TYR A 52 8.92 -12.47 -4.81
CA TYR A 52 8.74 -11.45 -3.78
C TYR A 52 9.10 -10.03 -4.23
N LEU A 53 10.06 -9.84 -5.14
CA LEU A 53 10.46 -8.49 -5.58
C LEU A 53 9.27 -7.63 -6.07
N PRO A 54 8.32 -8.13 -6.88
CA PRO A 54 7.16 -7.34 -7.30
C PRO A 54 6.28 -6.90 -6.13
N GLN A 55 6.08 -7.78 -5.14
CA GLN A 55 5.29 -7.46 -3.95
C GLN A 55 5.95 -6.37 -3.11
N ILE A 56 7.27 -6.50 -2.89
CA ILE A 56 8.04 -5.53 -2.11
C ILE A 56 8.02 -4.17 -2.81
N GLN A 57 8.23 -4.11 -4.13
CA GLN A 57 8.17 -2.84 -4.89
C GLN A 57 6.78 -2.21 -4.85
N TYR A 58 5.72 -3.02 -4.95
CA TYR A 58 4.34 -2.52 -4.90
C TYR A 58 4.00 -1.89 -3.55
N LYS A 59 4.48 -2.49 -2.45
CA LYS A 59 4.25 -1.98 -1.09
C LYS A 59 5.13 -0.79 -0.71
N ASN A 60 6.26 -0.62 -1.41
CA ASN A 60 7.28 0.38 -1.10
C ASN A 60 7.63 1.17 -2.38
N PRO A 61 6.71 2.02 -2.88
CA PRO A 61 6.91 2.73 -4.15
C PRO A 61 8.08 3.72 -4.11
N ASP A 62 8.39 4.27 -2.93
CA ASP A 62 9.45 5.27 -2.74
C ASP A 62 10.85 4.66 -2.56
N VAL A 63 10.95 3.32 -2.49
CA VAL A 63 12.23 2.62 -2.35
C VAL A 63 12.70 2.18 -3.73
N GLN A 64 13.89 2.61 -4.12
CA GLN A 64 14.51 2.20 -5.38
C GLN A 64 15.06 0.78 -5.26
N MET A 65 14.63 -0.13 -6.14
CA MET A 65 15.12 -1.51 -6.18
C MET A 65 15.93 -1.78 -7.44
N VAL A 66 17.14 -2.31 -7.28
CA VAL A 66 18.06 -2.62 -8.39
C VAL A 66 18.55 -4.05 -8.27
N THR A 67 18.53 -4.79 -9.38
CA THR A 67 19.05 -6.15 -9.44
C THR A 67 20.31 -6.21 -10.30
N PHE A 68 21.35 -6.85 -9.78
CA PHE A 68 22.62 -7.08 -10.45
C PHE A 68 22.84 -8.57 -10.62
N ARG A 69 23.37 -8.94 -11.78
CA ARG A 69 23.49 -10.34 -12.21
C ARG A 69 24.95 -10.69 -12.47
N ASN A 70 25.42 -11.81 -11.93
CA ASN A 70 26.75 -12.38 -12.22
C ASN A 70 27.93 -11.41 -11.98
N LEU A 71 27.82 -10.52 -10.99
CA LEU A 71 28.91 -9.61 -10.60
C LEU A 71 29.79 -10.20 -9.50
N THR A 72 29.20 -10.93 -8.57
CA THR A 72 29.89 -11.51 -7.40
C THR A 72 29.65 -13.01 -7.32
N PRO A 73 30.61 -13.79 -6.81
CA PRO A 73 30.48 -15.24 -6.73
C PRO A 73 29.37 -15.68 -5.78
N THR A 74 29.10 -14.94 -4.70
CA THR A 74 28.02 -15.21 -3.74
C THR A 74 26.88 -14.19 -3.87
N PRO A 75 25.63 -14.59 -3.62
CA PRO A 75 24.48 -13.71 -3.73
C PRO A 75 24.28 -12.95 -2.42
N PHE A 76 23.91 -11.67 -2.49
CA PHE A 76 23.64 -10.88 -1.30
C PHE A 76 22.63 -9.78 -1.61
N ILE A 77 21.94 -9.34 -0.57
CA ILE A 77 21.07 -8.17 -0.58
C ILE A 77 21.77 -7.07 0.19
N ARG A 78 21.82 -5.87 -0.38
CA ARG A 78 22.36 -4.69 0.31
C ARG A 78 21.34 -3.56 0.27
N CYS A 79 21.00 -3.04 1.44
CA CYS A 79 20.10 -1.92 1.62
C CYS A 79 20.86 -0.68 2.10
N TYR A 80 20.50 0.47 1.57
CA TYR A 80 21.05 1.77 1.93
C TYR A 80 20.01 2.57 2.68
N LEU A 81 20.42 3.07 3.84
CA LEU A 81 19.59 3.89 4.71
C LEU A 81 19.79 5.39 4.40
N ASP A 82 18.85 6.19 4.86
CA ASP A 82 18.84 7.65 4.74
C ASP A 82 20.02 8.34 5.45
N ASP A 83 20.49 7.75 6.54
CA ASP A 83 21.67 8.21 7.27
C ASP A 83 23.01 7.78 6.65
N GLY A 84 22.98 7.12 5.49
CA GLY A 84 24.16 6.63 4.79
C GLY A 84 24.71 5.30 5.32
N ARG A 85 24.07 4.68 6.32
CA ARG A 85 24.42 3.32 6.75
C ARG A 85 24.00 2.29 5.69
N GLU A 86 24.76 1.20 5.63
CA GLU A 86 24.49 0.08 4.74
C GLU A 86 24.18 -1.17 5.56
N VAL A 87 23.15 -1.91 5.14
CA VAL A 87 22.80 -3.22 5.71
C VAL A 87 23.07 -4.27 4.65
N LEU A 88 24.06 -5.12 4.90
CA LEU A 88 24.43 -6.25 4.04
C LEU A 88 23.83 -7.55 4.60
N MET A 89 23.12 -8.29 3.75
CA MET A 89 22.52 -9.57 4.07
C MET A 89 23.00 -10.62 3.08
N ASP A 90 23.75 -11.60 3.58
CA ASP A 90 24.11 -12.78 2.81
C ASP A 90 22.89 -13.68 2.60
N VAL A 91 22.67 -14.09 1.36
CA VAL A 91 21.55 -14.96 0.94
C VAL A 91 22.03 -16.25 0.28
N PHE A 92 23.31 -16.59 0.45
CA PHE A 92 23.86 -17.86 -0.02
C PHE A 92 23.17 -19.06 0.63
N ASN A 93 22.74 -20.03 -0.18
CA ASN A 93 22.12 -21.28 0.25
C ASN A 93 20.90 -21.10 1.18
N LYS A 94 20.16 -20.00 1.02
CA LYS A 94 18.91 -19.73 1.74
C LYS A 94 17.72 -19.92 0.83
N SER A 95 16.60 -20.39 1.39
CA SER A 95 15.35 -20.46 0.66
C SER A 95 14.75 -19.05 0.45
N LYS A 96 13.87 -18.91 -0.54
CA LYS A 96 13.18 -17.63 -0.81
C LYS A 96 12.40 -17.11 0.40
N ASP A 97 11.82 -18.02 1.18
CA ASP A 97 10.97 -17.70 2.33
C ASP A 97 11.84 -17.28 3.52
N GLU A 98 12.98 -17.93 3.73
CA GLU A 98 13.99 -17.50 4.72
C GLU A 98 14.54 -16.10 4.41
N ILE A 99 14.85 -15.82 3.14
CA ILE A 99 15.32 -14.50 2.72
C ILE A 99 14.24 -13.45 2.99
N HIS A 100 13.00 -13.74 2.64
CA HIS A 100 11.86 -12.87 2.85
C HIS A 100 11.64 -12.56 4.34
N ASP A 101 11.62 -13.58 5.19
CA ASP A 101 11.38 -13.41 6.63
C ASP A 101 12.56 -12.73 7.33
N HIS A 102 13.79 -13.02 6.89
CA HIS A 102 14.98 -12.35 7.40
C HIS A 102 14.97 -10.85 7.09
N LEU A 103 14.61 -10.49 5.85
CA LEU A 103 14.50 -9.10 5.41
C LEU A 103 13.42 -8.34 6.19
N ASN A 104 12.25 -8.97 6.38
CA ASN A 104 11.15 -8.40 7.15
C ASN A 104 11.54 -8.17 8.61
N ARG A 105 12.27 -9.11 9.22
CA ARG A 105 12.71 -9.00 10.61
C ARG A 105 13.64 -7.81 10.86
N ILE A 106 14.55 -7.52 9.93
CA ILE A 106 15.55 -6.45 10.11
C ILE A 106 14.97 -5.08 9.72
N LEU A 107 14.42 -4.99 8.51
CA LEU A 107 14.07 -3.72 7.87
C LEU A 107 12.56 -3.50 7.75
N GLY A 108 11.74 -4.51 8.05
CA GLY A 108 10.29 -4.40 8.03
C GLY A 108 9.74 -3.62 9.23
N LYS A 109 8.61 -2.96 9.01
CA LYS A 109 7.76 -2.39 10.07
C LYS A 109 7.10 -3.53 10.85
N THR A 110 6.89 -3.33 12.16
CA THR A 110 6.20 -4.32 12.99
C THR A 110 4.70 -4.27 12.72
N GLU A 111 3.99 -5.36 13.00
CA GLU A 111 2.54 -5.40 12.80
C GLU A 111 1.81 -4.35 13.66
N GLU A 112 2.33 -4.04 14.85
CA GLU A 112 1.83 -2.99 15.73
C GLU A 112 1.88 -1.62 15.05
N THR A 113 3.04 -1.23 14.52
CA THR A 113 3.19 0.05 13.80
C THR A 113 2.24 0.15 12.59
N LEU A 114 2.07 -0.95 11.84
CA LEU A 114 1.14 -0.99 10.71
C LEU A 114 -0.33 -0.87 11.14
N ARG A 115 -0.70 -1.44 12.29
CA ARG A 115 -2.05 -1.29 12.86
C ARG A 115 -2.30 0.15 13.30
N GLU A 116 -1.32 0.80 13.93
CA GLU A 116 -1.41 2.20 14.34
C GLU A 116 -1.55 3.14 13.14
N GLU A 117 -0.74 2.96 12.10
CA GLU A 117 -0.84 3.72 10.85
C GLU A 117 -2.23 3.58 10.21
N ARG A 118 -2.77 2.36 10.17
CA ARG A 118 -4.13 2.11 9.66
C ARG A 118 -5.19 2.80 10.51
N GLN A 119 -5.06 2.77 11.83
CA GLN A 119 -5.98 3.48 12.73
C GLN A 119 -5.89 4.99 12.56
N ALA A 120 -4.69 5.54 12.37
CA ALA A 120 -4.49 6.96 12.11
C ALA A 120 -5.17 7.40 10.81
N GLN A 121 -5.06 6.60 9.73
CA GLN A 121 -5.77 6.87 8.49
C GLN A 121 -7.30 6.85 8.65
N ILE A 122 -7.84 5.92 9.45
CA ILE A 122 -9.28 5.89 9.76
C ILE A 122 -9.71 7.14 10.54
N LYS A 123 -8.91 7.58 11.52
CA LYS A 123 -9.21 8.79 12.31
C LYS A 123 -9.33 10.06 11.45
N ILE A 124 -8.56 10.15 10.36
CA ILE A 124 -8.65 11.25 9.40
C ILE A 124 -10.04 11.28 8.72
N ALA A 125 -10.61 10.11 8.44
CA ALA A 125 -11.95 9.97 7.88
C ALA A 125 -13.02 10.00 9.00
N ASN A 126 -13.28 11.17 9.57
CA ASN A 126 -14.31 11.31 10.62
C ASN A 126 -15.71 10.98 10.08
N PRO A 127 -16.40 9.95 10.61
CA PRO A 127 -17.72 9.53 10.12
C PRO A 127 -18.84 10.54 10.40
N ALA A 128 -18.59 11.54 11.25
CA ALA A 128 -19.52 12.64 11.51
C ALA A 128 -19.46 13.76 10.46
N ASN A 129 -18.46 13.75 9.57
CA ASN A 129 -18.36 14.76 8.52
C ASN A 129 -19.45 14.56 7.46
N PHE A 130 -19.90 15.67 6.88
CA PHE A 130 -20.85 15.71 5.76
C PHE A 130 -20.15 16.26 4.51
N GLY A 131 -20.53 15.78 3.33
CA GLY A 131 -20.05 16.29 2.05
C GLY A 131 -19.68 15.21 1.04
N LEU A 132 -18.98 15.61 -0.02
CA LEU A 132 -18.50 14.70 -1.06
C LEU A 132 -17.41 13.77 -0.51
N GLY A 133 -17.57 12.46 -0.67
CA GLY A 133 -16.64 11.45 -0.13
C GLY A 133 -16.86 11.09 1.34
N CYS A 134 -17.81 11.74 2.02
CA CYS A 134 -18.28 11.36 3.34
C CYS A 134 -19.43 10.35 3.25
N ARG A 135 -19.76 9.69 4.37
CA ARG A 135 -20.89 8.74 4.43
C ARG A 135 -22.24 9.39 4.09
N ARG A 136 -22.38 10.68 4.40
CA ARG A 136 -23.57 11.47 4.14
C ARG A 136 -23.18 12.73 3.40
N HIS A 137 -23.95 13.10 2.38
CA HIS A 137 -23.66 14.31 1.64
C HIS A 137 -24.26 15.54 2.32
N CYS A 138 -25.51 15.43 2.77
CA CYS A 138 -26.25 16.51 3.42
C CYS A 138 -26.95 16.02 4.69
N MET A 139 -27.21 16.95 5.61
CA MET A 139 -27.93 16.67 6.87
C MET A 139 -29.36 16.16 6.64
N CYS A 140 -29.97 16.47 5.49
CA CYS A 140 -31.33 16.02 5.16
C CYS A 140 -31.46 14.48 5.03
N GLU A 141 -30.35 13.74 4.92
CA GLU A 141 -30.32 12.28 4.95
C GLU A 141 -30.48 11.70 6.37
N VAL A 142 -30.38 12.53 7.39
CA VAL A 142 -30.50 12.12 8.79
C VAL A 142 -31.97 12.13 9.20
N THR A 143 -32.48 10.97 9.61
CA THR A 143 -33.84 10.82 10.12
C THR A 143 -34.11 11.77 11.29
N GLY A 144 -35.26 12.44 11.26
CA GLY A 144 -35.62 13.47 12.25
C GLY A 144 -35.18 14.89 11.88
N GLN A 145 -34.33 15.05 10.84
CA GLN A 145 -33.99 16.36 10.29
C GLN A 145 -34.98 16.79 9.20
N ILE A 146 -34.85 18.05 8.77
CA ILE A 146 -35.68 18.62 7.70
C ILE A 146 -35.30 17.95 6.36
N PRO A 147 -36.27 17.40 5.61
CA PRO A 147 -36.00 16.79 4.32
C PRO A 147 -35.59 17.82 3.27
N CYS A 148 -34.91 17.37 2.22
CA CYS A 148 -34.51 18.23 1.11
C CYS A 148 -35.77 18.80 0.40
N PRO A 149 -35.84 20.13 0.15
CA PRO A 149 -36.97 20.75 -0.55
C PRO A 149 -37.26 20.18 -1.95
N ASN A 150 -36.26 19.57 -2.57
CA ASN A 150 -36.39 18.91 -3.88
C ASN A 150 -37.18 17.58 -3.79
N ILE A 151 -37.17 16.93 -2.63
CA ILE A 151 -37.85 15.64 -2.40
C ILE A 151 -39.21 15.89 -1.75
N VAL A 152 -39.24 16.72 -0.70
CA VAL A 152 -40.45 17.06 0.04
C VAL A 152 -40.57 18.57 0.09
N GLN A 153 -41.63 19.10 -0.53
CA GLN A 153 -41.87 20.53 -0.55
C GLN A 153 -42.10 21.05 0.88
N LEU A 154 -41.36 22.08 1.27
CA LEU A 154 -41.52 22.71 2.57
C LEU A 154 -42.85 23.47 2.68
N PRO A 155 -43.47 23.53 3.87
CA PRO A 155 -44.66 24.36 4.12
C PRO A 155 -44.47 25.82 3.70
N ASN A 156 -45.53 26.47 3.23
CA ASN A 156 -45.49 27.85 2.71
C ASN A 156 -44.93 28.86 3.71
N LYS A 157 -45.19 28.68 5.02
CA LYS A 157 -44.65 29.51 6.11
C LYS A 157 -43.12 29.52 6.22
N TYR A 158 -42.42 28.57 5.59
CA TYR A 158 -40.95 28.49 5.57
C TYR A 158 -40.35 28.85 4.21
N ARG A 159 -41.17 29.25 3.23
CA ARG A 159 -40.73 29.56 1.87
C ARG A 159 -40.73 31.07 1.66
N GLY A 160 -39.57 31.63 1.31
CA GLY A 160 -39.39 33.07 1.12
C GLY A 160 -40.41 33.72 0.18
N LYS A 161 -40.85 33.00 -0.87
CA LYS A 161 -41.88 33.48 -1.81
C LYS A 161 -43.19 33.92 -1.13
N PHE A 162 -43.61 33.27 -0.05
CA PHE A 162 -44.87 33.59 0.64
C PHE A 162 -44.66 34.48 1.87
N ILE A 163 -43.49 34.41 2.51
CA ILE A 163 -43.14 35.26 3.65
C ILE A 163 -42.97 36.72 3.21
N PHE A 164 -42.37 36.94 2.04
CA PHE A 164 -42.07 38.26 1.50
C PHE A 164 -42.99 38.66 0.33
N ALA A 165 -44.16 38.03 0.22
CA ALA A 165 -45.14 38.43 -0.78
C ALA A 165 -45.67 39.83 -0.42
N PRO A 166 -45.69 40.79 -1.36
CA PRO A 166 -46.32 42.09 -1.12
C PRO A 166 -47.83 41.91 -0.91
N ASP A 167 -48.37 42.59 0.10
CA ASP A 167 -49.81 42.71 0.31
C ASP A 167 -50.39 43.57 -0.82
N PHE A 168 -51.00 42.92 -1.80
CA PHE A 168 -51.76 43.59 -2.87
C PHE A 168 -53.22 43.76 -2.46
#